data_AF-A0A132NUD5-F1
#
_entry.id   AF-A0A132NUD5-F1
#
_cell.length_a   1.000
_cell.length_b   1.000
_cell.length_c   1.000
_cell.angle_alpha   90.00
_cell.angle_beta   90.00
_cell.angle_gamma   90.00
#
_symmetry.space_group_name_H-M   'P 1'
#
loop_
_entity.id
_entity.type
_entity.pdbx_description
1 polymer ?
#
loop_
_entity_poly.entity_id
_entity_poly.type
_entity_poly.pdbx_seq_one_letter_code
_entity_poly.pdbx_strand_id
1 'polypeptide(L)'
;MFVGGWTELAPADVTGQVREAAAAKIAEDVSGATIAEIVRASSQVVRGTNTMLLTRLSTGAHYIVVVWFDLKNYIVTTLKEYTGNLTSFTWPMEE
;
A
#
# COMPACT_ATOMS: atom_id res chain seq x y z
N MET A 1 -13.94 4.93 17.09
CA MET A 1 -13.58 4.80 15.67
C MET A 1 -13.70 6.19 15.05
N PHE A 2 -12.60 6.83 14.67
CA PHE A 2 -12.65 8.15 14.03
C PHE A 2 -13.11 7.97 12.58
N VAL A 3 -14.20 8.64 12.20
CA VAL A 3 -14.71 8.61 10.83
C VAL A 3 -13.67 9.28 9.92
N GLY A 4 -13.09 8.53 8.99
CA GLY A 4 -12.10 9.03 8.02
C GLY A 4 -10.63 8.95 8.43
N GLY A 5 -10.29 8.37 9.58
CA GLY A 5 -8.89 8.14 9.98
C GLY A 5 -8.26 6.90 9.32
N TRP A 6 -6.93 6.89 9.21
CA TRP A 6 -6.19 5.68 8.88
C TRP A 6 -6.12 4.77 10.11
N THR A 7 -6.37 3.49 9.90
CA THR A 7 -6.30 2.44 10.92
C THR A 7 -5.27 1.41 10.50
N GLU A 8 -4.42 0.98 11.43
CA GLU A 8 -3.45 -0.09 11.17
C GLU A 8 -4.17 -1.37 10.75
N LEU A 9 -3.61 -2.05 9.76
CA LEU A 9 -4.11 -3.31 9.22
C LEU A 9 -2.96 -4.31 9.29
N ALA A 10 -3.20 -5.51 9.84
CA ALA A 10 -2.15 -6.52 9.81
C ALA A 10 -1.86 -6.90 8.35
N PRO A 11 -0.59 -7.13 7.95
CA PRO A 11 -0.27 -7.52 6.59
C PRO A 11 -1.06 -8.75 6.11
N ALA A 12 -1.36 -9.69 7.00
CA ALA A 12 -2.16 -10.89 6.72
C ALA A 12 -3.62 -10.59 6.34
N ASP A 13 -4.17 -9.47 6.81
CA ASP A 13 -5.56 -9.06 6.56
C ASP A 13 -5.73 -8.26 5.26
N VAL A 14 -4.63 -7.95 4.57
CA VAL A 14 -4.68 -7.32 3.25
C VAL A 14 -5.28 -8.30 2.25
N THR A 15 -6.40 -7.90 1.64
CA THR A 15 -7.15 -8.74 0.70
C THR A 15 -6.34 -9.10 -0.55
N GLY A 16 -6.63 -10.25 -1.14
CA GLY A 16 -5.96 -10.73 -2.35
C GLY A 16 -6.03 -9.72 -3.50
N GLN A 17 -7.19 -9.10 -3.72
CA GLN A 17 -7.37 -8.12 -4.80
C GLN A 17 -6.52 -6.84 -4.60
N VAL A 18 -6.34 -6.39 -3.35
CA VAL A 18 -5.45 -5.26 -3.05
C VAL A 18 -4.01 -5.63 -3.38
N ARG A 19 -3.58 -6.84 -3.01
CA ARG A 19 -2.22 -7.34 -3.31
C ARG A 19 -1.99 -7.47 -4.82
N GLU A 20 -2.97 -8.00 -5.54
CA GLU A 20 -2.92 -8.16 -7.00
C GLU A 20 -2.84 -6.80 -7.70
N ALA A 21 -3.68 -5.84 -7.33
CA ALA A 21 -3.64 -4.49 -7.88
C ALA A 21 -2.30 -3.79 -7.62
N ALA A 22 -1.77 -3.92 -6.40
CA ALA A 22 -0.45 -3.37 -6.05
C ALA A 22 0.68 -4.05 -6.84
N ALA A 23 0.66 -5.39 -6.95
CA ALA A 23 1.67 -6.15 -7.67
C ALA A 23 1.67 -5.84 -9.17
N ALA A 24 0.49 -5.75 -9.78
CA ALA A 24 0.34 -5.36 -11.18
C ALA A 24 0.96 -3.99 -11.43
N LYS A 25 0.64 -3.00 -10.58
CA LYS A 25 1.17 -1.64 -10.76
C LYS A 25 2.69 -1.56 -10.53
N ILE A 26 3.23 -2.31 -9.58
CA ILE A 26 4.68 -2.41 -9.38
C ILE A 26 5.35 -3.04 -10.60
N ALA A 27 4.79 -4.12 -11.16
CA ALA A 27 5.37 -4.77 -12.33
C ALA A 27 5.35 -3.86 -13.57
N GLU A 28 4.35 -2.97 -13.69
CA GLU A 28 4.27 -1.95 -14.75
C GLU A 28 5.34 -0.86 -14.60
N ASP A 29 5.49 -0.29 -13.41
CA ASP A 29 6.29 0.92 -13.19
C ASP A 29 7.73 0.63 -12.75
N VAL A 30 7.98 -0.56 -12.19
CA VAL A 30 9.29 -0.99 -11.66
C VAL A 30 9.71 -2.28 -12.35
N SER A 31 10.41 -2.14 -13.48
CA SER A 31 10.79 -3.26 -14.34
C SER A 31 11.52 -4.38 -13.59
N GLY A 32 11.00 -5.60 -13.71
CA GLY A 32 11.59 -6.80 -13.11
C GLY A 32 11.42 -6.91 -11.59
N ALA A 33 10.71 -5.99 -10.94
CA ALA A 33 10.45 -6.05 -9.51
C ALA A 33 9.11 -6.73 -9.20
N THR A 34 9.10 -7.50 -8.11
CA THR A 34 7.90 -8.11 -7.54
C THR A 34 7.81 -7.79 -6.06
N ILE A 35 6.60 -7.77 -5.49
CA ILE A 35 6.43 -7.64 -4.03
C ILE A 35 6.98 -8.91 -3.37
N ALA A 36 8.04 -8.78 -2.57
CA ALA A 36 8.56 -9.85 -1.74
C ALA A 36 7.82 -9.92 -0.40
N GLU A 37 7.46 -8.76 0.16
CA GLU A 37 6.84 -8.66 1.48
C GLU A 37 6.01 -7.37 1.61
N ILE A 38 4.96 -7.43 2.43
CA ILE A 38 4.25 -6.26 2.93
C ILE A 38 4.73 -6.00 4.36
N VAL A 39 5.48 -4.92 4.55
CA VAL A 39 6.12 -4.53 5.81
C VAL A 39 5.10 -3.89 6.76
N ARG A 40 4.23 -3.03 6.23
CA ARG A 40 3.13 -2.37 6.96
C ARG A 40 1.90 -2.26 6.07
N ALA A 41 0.73 -2.24 6.69
CA ALA A 41 -0.50 -1.88 6.00
C ALA A 41 -1.38 -1.03 6.89
N SER A 42 -2.16 -0.14 6.26
CA SER A 42 -3.18 0.66 6.92
C SER A 42 -4.37 0.80 6.00
N SER A 43 -5.57 0.96 6.56
CA SER A 43 -6.79 1.20 5.78
C SER A 43 -7.51 2.46 6.24
N GLN A 44 -8.27 3.06 5.34
CA GLN A 44 -9.09 4.24 5.62
C GLN A 44 -10.41 4.10 4.87
N VAL A 45 -11.51 4.27 5.59
CA VAL A 45 -12.85 4.30 5.00
C VAL A 45 -13.13 5.69 4.44
N VAL A 46 -13.48 5.74 3.16
CA VAL A 46 -13.85 6.96 2.41
C VAL A 46 -15.15 6.67 1.64
N ARG A 47 -15.37 7.26 0.46
CA ARG A 47 -16.34 6.74 -0.52
C ARG A 47 -15.79 5.46 -1.15
N GLY A 48 -15.68 4.40 -0.36
CA GLY A 48 -14.89 3.21 -0.65
C GLY A 48 -13.88 2.92 0.45
N THR A 49 -12.76 2.29 0.10
CA THR A 49 -11.70 1.97 1.06
C THR A 49 -10.32 2.20 0.46
N ASN A 50 -9.51 3.05 1.07
CA ASN A 50 -8.08 3.12 0.78
C ASN A 50 -7.36 2.05 1.59
N THR A 51 -6.43 1.34 0.97
CA THR A 51 -5.47 0.46 1.64
C THR A 51 -4.07 0.90 1.23
N MET A 52 -3.29 1.36 2.20
CA MET A 52 -1.88 1.66 2.03
C MET A 52 -1.06 0.44 2.40
N LEU A 53 -0.07 0.14 1.58
CA LEU A 53 0.92 -0.90 1.77
C LEU A 53 2.31 -0.27 1.74
N LEU A 54 3.12 -0.49 2.76
CA LEU A 54 4.56 -0.37 2.65
C LEU A 54 5.10 -1.74 2.26
N THR A 55 5.68 -1.84 1.09
CA THR A 55 6.16 -3.10 0.50
C THR A 55 7.68 -3.12 0.44
N ARG A 56 8.26 -4.32 0.53
CA ARG A 56 9.64 -4.60 0.14
C ARG A 56 9.61 -5.41 -1.15
N LEU A 57 10.32 -4.93 -2.17
CA LEU A 57 10.41 -5.59 -3.46
C LEU A 57 11.52 -6.65 -3.49
N SER A 58 11.51 -7.52 -4.49
CA SER A 58 12.57 -8.51 -4.75
C SER A 58 13.95 -7.88 -4.94
N THR A 59 14.00 -6.62 -5.38
CA THR A 59 15.22 -5.82 -5.52
C THR A 59 15.75 -5.26 -4.19
N GLY A 60 14.99 -5.39 -3.10
CA GLY A 60 15.29 -4.78 -1.80
C GLY A 60 14.79 -3.34 -1.64
N ALA A 61 14.30 -2.71 -2.71
CA ALA A 61 13.68 -1.39 -2.65
C ALA A 61 12.36 -1.42 -1.87
N HIS A 62 12.01 -0.31 -1.22
CA HIS A 62 10.74 -0.18 -0.50
C HIS A 62 9.81 0.77 -1.25
N TYR A 63 8.55 0.38 -1.37
CA TYR A 63 7.55 1.20 -2.06
C TYR A 63 6.28 1.33 -1.22
N ILE A 64 5.76 2.54 -1.16
CA ILE A 64 4.43 2.85 -0.66
C ILE A 64 3.47 2.72 -1.83
N VAL A 65 2.45 1.88 -1.65
CA VAL A 65 1.36 1.71 -2.61
C VAL A 65 0.05 2.01 -1.91
N VAL A 66 -0.78 2.88 -2.49
CA VAL A 66 -2.15 3.11 -2.01
C VAL A 66 -3.12 2.59 -3.05
N VAL A 67 -3.96 1.64 -2.65
CA VAL A 67 -5.02 1.07 -3.47
C VAL A 67 -6.36 1.56 -2.95
N TRP A 68 -7.10 2.27 -3.79
CA TRP A 68 -8.47 2.68 -3.51
C TRP A 68 -9.45 1.69 -4.14
N PHE A 69 -10.35 1.17 -3.32
CA PHE A 69 -11.49 0.39 -3.75
C PHE A 69 -12.73 1.29 -3.84
N ASP A 70 -13.22 1.54 -5.06
CA ASP A 70 -14.36 2.44 -5.34
C ASP A 70 -15.74 1.75 -5.21
N LEU A 71 -15.78 0.57 -4.57
CA LEU A 71 -16.90 -0.37 -4.48
C LEU A 71 -17.12 -1.25 -5.72
N LYS A 72 -16.31 -1.10 -6.78
CA LYS A 72 -16.35 -1.94 -7.99
C LYS A 72 -14.97 -2.37 -8.47
N ASN A 73 -13.99 -1.49 -8.39
CA ASN A 73 -12.65 -1.62 -8.95
C ASN A 73 -11.59 -1.30 -7.89
N TYR A 74 -10.41 -1.90 -8.06
CA TYR A 74 -9.22 -1.58 -7.29
C TYR A 74 -8.30 -0.71 -8.15
N ILE A 75 -8.02 0.49 -7.68
CA ILE A 75 -7.27 1.50 -8.42
C ILE A 75 -6.07 1.91 -7.57
N VAL A 76 -4.86 1.83 -8.12
CA VAL A 76 -3.67 2.33 -7.45
C VAL A 76 -3.64 3.85 -7.60
N THR A 77 -3.76 4.56 -6.47
CA THR A 77 -3.77 6.03 -6.42
C THR A 77 -2.41 6.59 -6.05
N THR A 78 -1.51 5.77 -5.51
CA THR A 78 -0.15 6.18 -5.16
C THR A 78 0.80 5.02 -5.36
N LEU A 79 1.94 5.29 -6.00
CA LEU A 79 3.12 4.43 -6.03
C LEU A 79 4.33 5.35 -5.82
N LYS A 80 5.08 5.14 -4.75
CA LYS A 80 6.26 5.98 -4.44
C LYS A 80 7.33 5.14 -3.76
N GLU A 81 8.57 5.29 -4.19
CA GLU A 81 9.72 4.71 -3.48
C GLU A 81 9.88 5.36 -2.10
N TYR A 82 10.09 4.56 -1.08
CA TYR A 82 10.34 4.99 0.29
C TYR A 82 11.79 4.72 0.67
N THR A 83 12.54 5.79 0.88
CA THR A 83 13.97 5.75 1.26
C THR A 83 14.22 6.16 2.72
N GLY A 84 13.14 6.37 3.49
CA GLY A 84 13.22 6.75 4.89
C GLY A 84 13.49 5.57 5.85
N ASN A 85 13.54 5.87 7.14
CA ASN A 85 13.72 4.85 8.18
C ASN A 85 12.42 4.07 8.43
N LEU A 86 12.42 2.78 8.09
CA LEU A 86 11.30 1.85 8.27
C LEU A 86 10.78 1.76 9.71
N THR A 87 11.64 1.93 10.73
CA THR A 87 11.21 1.87 12.14
C THR A 87 10.40 3.09 12.56
N SER A 88 10.57 4.20 11.85
CA SER A 88 9.90 5.47 12.12
C SER A 88 8.84 5.79 11.06
N PHE A 89 8.51 4.83 10.20
CA PHE A 89 7.51 5.02 9.17
C PHE A 89 6.13 5.23 9.79
N THR A 90 5.50 6.36 9.44
CA THR A 90 4.14 6.70 9.80
C THR A 90 3.33 6.96 8.53
N TRP A 91 2.03 6.65 8.58
CA TRP A 91 1.10 6.93 7.50
C TRP A 91 -0.20 7.55 8.03
N PRO A 92 -0.73 8.62 7.41
CA PRO A 92 -0.18 9.32 6.24
C PRO A 92 1.16 9.98 6.57
N MET A 93 2.03 10.12 5.56
CA MET A 93 3.30 10.85 5.76
C MET A 93 2.96 12.32 6.03
N GLU A 94 3.55 12.92 7.07
CA GLU A 94 3.50 14.37 7.25
C GLU A 94 4.27 15.02 6.09
N GLU A 95 3.66 16.00 5.41
CA GLU A 95 4.28 16.76 4.31
C GLU A 95 5.38 17.70 4.81
#